data_AF-A0A453F742-F1
#
_entry.id   AF-A0A453F742-F1
#
_cell.length_a   1.000
_cell.length_b   1.000
_cell.length_c   1.000
_cell.angle_alpha   90.00
_cell.angle_beta   90.00
_cell.angle_gamma   90.00
#
_symmetry.space_group_name_H-M   'P 1'
#
loop_
_entity.id
_entity.type
_entity.pdbx_description
1 polymer ?
#
loop_
_entity_poly.entity_id
_entity_poly.type
_entity_poly.pdbx_seq_one_letter_code
_entity_poly.pdbx_strand_id
1 'polypeptide(L)'
;SSGVGRLDLSTHIVAAAPFGGPIAAVRDDSKIVQLHSEPSRRRLLLFSSSGHPLASSPWTPHLPRLHSLAFSSSLNLLALLSDGSLLRFRLPDLNPITSSSPVPLLPPASGGVADAVFWGGGVAILTEDNRVVVTTDIEVDDPHPRELADPGVAEDEQVLCMAVVEPQFVMSGSPEVLLAVGDRVVAVDEDGVQVLGEALEIGPVQKMAVSPNGKLLAAFAHDGRLLVIPTDFSRIIFEYECDSALPPDQIAWCGLDSVLLYWSEVLLMVGPNGDPVQYNYDEPVMLIPECDGVRILTNSSMEFLHRVPDSTTLIFGIGSMSPAALLYDARDHYDKQSAKAYDNYQLISSSLPEAIEACIDAAGYEFDVSRQHTLLRAATYGLAFCSSRFPHGRFQEMCKILRVLNAVRDPEIGMPLTVKQYKLLTATVLIGRLINANQHLLALRISEYLNLNPEVVIMHWACEKITASAAIPDVVLLEGLLDKLRLCKGISYAAVAAHADNSGRRKLAAMLVDHESQSSKQIPLLLSIDEQDKALQKSIDSGDTDLVYLVLFHIWQKISVEKSAPLDFFGVINARPLARDLFIAYA
;
A
#
# COMPACT_ATOMS: atom_id res chain seq x y z
N SER A 1 -0.65 -16.34 25.11
CA SER A 1 -0.16 -15.32 24.16
C SER A 1 1.06 -14.65 24.77
N SER A 2 2.24 -15.27 24.65
CA SER A 2 3.46 -14.81 25.35
C SER A 2 4.68 -15.01 24.46
N GLY A 3 4.77 -14.25 23.36
CA GLY A 3 5.91 -14.39 22.46
C GLY A 3 5.97 -13.46 21.25
N VAL A 4 5.05 -12.51 21.08
CA VAL A 4 5.25 -11.44 20.09
C VAL A 4 6.11 -10.37 20.77
N GLY A 5 7.28 -10.08 20.20
CA GLY A 5 8.20 -9.05 20.71
C GLY A 5 7.49 -7.69 20.81
N ARG A 6 7.94 -6.85 21.74
CA ARG A 6 7.35 -5.52 21.94
C ARG A 6 7.98 -4.57 20.93
N LEU A 7 7.16 -3.90 20.13
CA LEU A 7 7.64 -2.82 19.28
C LEU A 7 8.17 -1.69 20.18
N ASP A 8 9.41 -1.27 19.92
CA ASP A 8 10.01 -0.07 20.51
C ASP A 8 10.69 0.73 19.40
N LEU A 9 10.09 1.86 19.04
CA LEU A 9 10.55 2.74 17.96
C LEU A 9 12.00 3.23 18.19
N SER A 10 12.45 3.29 19.45
CA SER A 10 13.83 3.70 19.74
C SER A 10 14.87 2.64 19.33
N THR A 11 14.50 1.36 19.30
CA THR A 11 15.42 0.23 19.06
C THR A 11 15.11 -0.56 17.79
N HIS A 12 14.09 -0.18 17.03
CA HIS A 12 13.67 -0.90 15.82
C HIS A 12 13.83 -0.03 14.57
N ILE A 13 14.18 -0.67 13.46
CA ILE A 13 13.96 -0.13 12.12
C ILE A 13 12.49 -0.42 11.80
N VAL A 14 11.73 0.62 11.45
CA VAL A 14 10.28 0.55 11.28
C VAL A 14 9.89 1.08 9.91
N ALA A 15 8.93 0.44 9.29
CA ALA A 15 8.24 0.92 8.10
C ALA A 15 6.74 0.85 8.33
N ALA A 16 6.00 1.83 7.82
CA ALA A 16 4.55 1.80 7.82
C ALA A 16 4.03 1.96 6.39
N ALA A 17 3.11 1.10 5.99
CA ALA A 17 2.57 1.13 4.64
C ALA A 17 1.55 2.27 4.51
N PRO A 18 1.47 2.95 3.36
CA PRO A 18 0.59 4.11 3.16
C PRO A 18 -0.89 3.73 3.20
N PHE A 19 -1.78 4.72 3.29
CA PHE A 19 -3.23 4.59 3.39
C PHE A 19 -3.67 3.64 4.52
N GLY A 20 -3.20 3.92 5.75
CA GLY A 20 -3.59 3.16 6.94
C GLY A 20 -3.19 1.68 6.91
N GLY A 21 -2.17 1.32 6.12
CA GLY A 21 -1.69 -0.05 5.99
C GLY A 21 -0.88 -0.53 7.21
N PRO A 22 -0.34 -1.75 7.17
CA PRO A 22 0.35 -2.36 8.31
C PRO A 22 1.70 -1.69 8.62
N ILE A 23 2.21 -1.99 9.81
CA ILE A 23 3.51 -1.54 10.32
C ILE A 23 4.41 -2.76 10.41
N ALA A 24 5.60 -2.67 9.82
CA ALA A 24 6.64 -3.68 9.92
C ALA A 24 7.81 -3.17 10.76
N ALA A 25 8.41 -4.04 11.54
CA ALA A 25 9.56 -3.70 12.37
C ALA A 25 10.56 -4.84 12.50
N VAL A 26 11.84 -4.48 12.56
CA VAL A 26 12.94 -5.38 12.89
C VAL A 26 13.85 -4.68 13.89
N ARG A 27 14.30 -5.40 14.91
CA ARG A 27 15.25 -4.85 15.88
C ARG A 27 16.55 -4.41 15.18
N ASP A 28 16.92 -3.17 15.42
CA ASP A 28 18.15 -2.55 14.93
C ASP A 28 19.36 -3.14 15.67
N ASP A 29 20.33 -3.66 14.92
CA ASP A 29 21.56 -4.24 15.47
C ASP A 29 22.70 -3.22 15.60
N SER A 30 22.54 -2.00 15.08
CA SER A 30 23.45 -0.89 15.35
C SER A 30 23.25 -0.30 16.76
N LYS A 31 22.08 -0.55 17.36
CA LYS A 31 21.70 -0.03 18.68
C LYS A 31 21.93 -1.05 19.79
N ILE A 32 22.44 -0.59 20.92
CA ILE A 32 22.64 -1.42 22.10
C ILE A 32 21.30 -1.61 22.81
N VAL A 33 20.79 -2.85 22.84
CA VAL A 33 19.52 -3.18 23.50
C VAL A 33 19.78 -4.06 24.73
N GLN A 34 19.23 -3.66 25.89
CA GLN A 34 19.23 -4.52 27.07
C GLN A 34 18.14 -5.60 26.93
N LEU A 35 18.54 -6.87 26.84
CA LEU A 35 17.70 -8.06 26.58
C LEU A 35 16.81 -8.47 27.77
N HIS A 36 16.14 -7.55 28.46
CA HIS A 36 15.40 -7.87 29.68
C HIS A 36 14.11 -8.68 29.44
N SER A 37 13.52 -8.64 28.23
CA SER A 37 12.25 -9.35 27.92
C SER A 37 12.07 -9.76 26.45
N GLU A 38 13.07 -9.51 25.59
CA GLU A 38 13.00 -9.72 24.14
C GLU A 38 13.67 -11.05 23.74
N PRO A 39 13.15 -11.77 22.73
CA PRO A 39 13.85 -12.95 22.21
C PRO A 39 15.25 -12.59 21.71
N SER A 40 16.24 -13.45 22.02
CA SER A 40 17.63 -13.23 21.61
C SER A 40 17.78 -13.14 20.08
N ARG A 41 16.98 -13.92 19.35
CA ARG A 41 16.92 -13.90 17.89
C ARG A 41 16.01 -12.78 17.40
N ARG A 42 16.54 -11.96 16.50
CA ARG A 42 15.80 -10.91 15.78
C ARG A 42 14.62 -11.53 15.03
N ARG A 43 13.53 -10.76 14.95
CA ARG A 43 12.31 -11.16 14.27
C ARG A 43 11.84 -10.00 13.41
N LEU A 44 11.29 -10.33 12.25
CA LEU A 44 10.40 -9.47 11.50
C LEU A 44 9.04 -9.51 12.19
N LEU A 45 8.55 -8.35 12.60
CA LEU A 45 7.26 -8.16 13.25
C LEU A 45 6.35 -7.40 12.29
N LEU A 46 5.09 -7.80 12.22
CA LEU A 46 4.06 -7.11 11.44
C LEU A 46 2.85 -6.84 12.33
N PHE A 47 2.39 -5.59 12.33
CA PHE A 47 1.24 -5.10 13.09
C PHE A 47 0.23 -4.41 12.19
N SER A 48 -1.04 -4.39 12.57
CA SER A 48 -2.03 -3.46 11.99
C SER A 48 -1.72 -2.03 12.42
N SER A 49 -2.36 -1.03 11.78
CA SER A 49 -2.26 0.36 12.27
C SER A 49 -2.90 0.57 13.65
N SER A 50 -3.74 -0.35 14.12
CA SER A 50 -4.29 -0.37 15.49
C SER A 50 -3.35 -1.04 16.51
N GLY A 51 -2.18 -1.54 16.09
CA GLY A 51 -1.20 -2.19 16.96
C GLY A 51 -1.46 -3.67 17.22
N HIS A 52 -2.43 -4.30 16.55
CA HIS A 52 -2.62 -5.75 16.67
C HIS A 52 -1.53 -6.51 15.92
N PRO A 53 -0.91 -7.53 16.52
CA PRO A 53 0.09 -8.33 15.85
C PRO A 53 -0.55 -9.19 14.77
N LEU A 54 -0.11 -9.01 13.52
CA LEU A 54 -0.60 -9.75 12.36
C LEU A 54 0.26 -10.98 12.09
N ALA A 55 1.59 -10.83 12.11
CA ALA A 55 2.51 -11.91 11.82
C ALA A 55 3.89 -11.66 12.43
N SER A 56 4.67 -12.73 12.53
CA SER A 56 6.08 -12.63 12.91
C SER A 56 6.92 -13.77 12.35
N SER A 57 8.04 -13.43 11.72
CA SER A 57 8.99 -14.38 11.14
C SER A 57 10.39 -14.19 11.73
N PRO A 58 11.21 -15.25 11.93
CA PRO A 58 12.60 -15.10 12.33
C PRO A 58 13.40 -14.29 11.30
N TRP A 59 14.22 -13.35 11.75
CA TRP A 59 15.16 -12.65 10.88
C TRP A 59 16.42 -13.50 10.68
N THR A 60 16.78 -13.78 9.43
CA THR A 60 17.89 -14.69 9.10
C THR A 60 19.24 -14.13 9.57
N PRO A 61 20.01 -14.86 10.38
CA PRO A 61 21.22 -14.32 11.01
C PRO A 61 22.43 -14.18 10.07
N HIS A 62 22.40 -14.83 8.91
CA HIS A 62 23.50 -14.80 7.92
C HIS A 62 23.37 -13.67 6.90
N LEU A 63 22.28 -12.91 6.95
CA LEU A 63 22.10 -11.77 6.06
C LEU A 63 23.01 -10.62 6.51
N PRO A 64 23.47 -9.77 5.56
CA PRO A 64 24.03 -8.47 5.88
C PRO A 64 23.11 -7.65 6.79
N ARG A 65 23.67 -6.58 7.37
CA ARG A 65 22.94 -5.68 8.26
C ARG A 65 21.71 -5.12 7.54
N LEU A 66 20.56 -5.06 8.21
CA LEU A 66 19.39 -4.37 7.68
C LEU A 66 19.66 -2.86 7.70
N HIS A 67 19.57 -2.20 6.55
CA HIS A 67 19.68 -0.75 6.43
C HIS A 67 18.31 -0.10 6.65
N SER A 68 17.30 -0.50 5.87
CA SER A 68 15.98 0.12 5.91
C SER A 68 14.87 -0.85 5.53
N LEU A 69 13.66 -0.55 6.01
CA LEU A 69 12.42 -1.21 5.60
C LEU A 69 11.54 -0.22 4.83
N ALA A 70 10.75 -0.73 3.89
CA ALA A 70 9.76 0.06 3.18
C ALA A 70 8.60 -0.82 2.70
N PHE A 71 7.48 -0.20 2.34
CA PHE A 71 6.40 -0.88 1.63
C PHE A 71 6.33 -0.39 0.20
N SER A 72 6.11 -1.32 -0.72
CA SER A 72 5.82 -1.00 -2.11
C SER A 72 4.37 -0.52 -2.29
N SER A 73 4.05 0.03 -3.46
CA SER A 73 2.69 0.48 -3.81
C SER A 73 1.66 -0.66 -3.78
N SER A 74 2.10 -1.90 -4.06
CA SER A 74 1.30 -3.12 -3.96
C SER A 74 1.28 -3.76 -2.56
N LEU A 75 1.80 -3.07 -1.53
CA LEU A 75 1.93 -3.54 -0.14
C LEU A 75 2.86 -4.74 0.07
N ASN A 76 3.82 -4.97 -0.83
CA ASN A 76 4.90 -5.89 -0.51
C ASN A 76 5.88 -5.21 0.46
N LEU A 77 6.36 -5.96 1.44
CA LEU A 77 7.34 -5.47 2.40
C LEU A 77 8.74 -5.67 1.82
N LEU A 78 9.52 -4.60 1.82
CA LEU A 78 10.84 -4.52 1.26
C LEU A 78 11.85 -4.32 2.39
N ALA A 79 12.98 -5.02 2.30
CA ALA A 79 14.09 -4.83 3.22
C ALA A 79 15.39 -4.64 2.42
N LEU A 80 15.99 -3.47 2.56
CA LEU A 80 17.27 -3.13 1.96
C LEU A 80 18.38 -3.45 2.95
N LEU A 81 19.36 -4.22 2.51
CA LEU A 81 20.52 -4.61 3.29
C LEU A 81 21.69 -3.64 3.03
N SER A 82 22.67 -3.61 3.95
CA SER A 82 23.81 -2.69 3.89
C SER A 82 24.73 -2.89 2.68
N ASP A 83 24.70 -4.08 2.07
CA ASP A 83 25.43 -4.39 0.83
C ASP A 83 24.68 -3.99 -0.44
N GLY A 84 23.49 -3.39 -0.31
CA GLY A 84 22.64 -3.00 -1.44
C GLY A 84 21.73 -4.11 -1.95
N SER A 85 21.65 -5.25 -1.25
CA SER A 85 20.73 -6.31 -1.64
C SER A 85 19.32 -6.07 -1.10
N LEU A 86 18.30 -6.37 -1.91
CA LEU A 86 16.88 -6.22 -1.58
C LEU A 86 16.22 -7.58 -1.30
N LEU A 87 15.46 -7.64 -0.22
CA LEU A 87 14.56 -8.75 0.11
C LEU A 87 13.10 -8.30 0.01
N ARG A 88 12.25 -9.19 -0.49
CA ARG A 88 10.81 -8.94 -0.70
C ARG A 88 10.00 -9.99 0.06
N PHE A 89 9.06 -9.52 0.87
CA PHE A 89 8.17 -10.36 1.67
C PHE A 89 6.72 -10.10 1.28
N ARG A 90 5.96 -11.19 1.11
CA ARG A 90 4.51 -11.12 0.93
C ARG A 90 3.83 -10.96 2.29
N LEU A 91 2.69 -10.27 2.29
CA LEU A 91 1.79 -10.21 3.43
C LEU A 91 0.67 -11.24 3.29
N PRO A 92 0.13 -11.79 4.40
CA PRO A 92 0.49 -11.46 5.78
C PRO A 92 1.51 -12.44 6.39
N ASP A 93 1.87 -13.52 5.70
CA ASP A 93 2.70 -14.62 6.21
C ASP A 93 4.19 -14.26 6.37
N LEU A 94 4.63 -13.13 5.80
CA LEU A 94 6.04 -12.70 5.77
C LEU A 94 6.95 -13.72 5.11
N ASN A 95 6.42 -14.49 4.15
CA ASN A 95 7.21 -15.39 3.35
C ASN A 95 7.96 -14.60 2.25
N PRO A 96 9.23 -14.94 1.98
CA PRO A 96 9.97 -14.31 0.88
C PRO A 96 9.33 -14.67 -0.47
N ILE A 97 9.27 -13.69 -1.39
CA ILE A 97 8.58 -13.85 -2.69
C ILE A 97 9.40 -14.69 -3.68
N THR A 98 10.73 -14.69 -3.59
CA THR A 98 11.66 -15.47 -4.43
C THR A 98 12.33 -16.61 -3.64
N SER A 99 13.15 -17.43 -4.34
CA SER A 99 14.19 -18.21 -3.66
C SER A 99 14.87 -17.29 -2.66
N SER A 100 15.09 -17.75 -1.44
CA SER A 100 15.49 -16.98 -0.25
C SER A 100 16.79 -16.15 -0.36
N SER A 101 17.37 -16.01 -1.55
CA SER A 101 18.51 -15.16 -1.88
C SER A 101 18.10 -13.69 -2.05
N PRO A 102 18.75 -12.75 -1.34
CA PRO A 102 18.66 -11.32 -1.61
C PRO A 102 19.02 -10.99 -3.07
N VAL A 103 18.33 -10.01 -3.66
CA VAL A 103 18.57 -9.54 -5.02
C VAL A 103 19.51 -8.34 -4.97
N PRO A 104 20.71 -8.38 -5.58
CA PRO A 104 21.64 -7.26 -5.52
C PRO A 104 21.14 -6.09 -6.38
N LEU A 105 21.01 -4.90 -5.79
CA LEU A 105 20.72 -3.66 -6.53
C LEU A 105 21.98 -2.84 -6.82
N LEU A 106 23.05 -3.08 -6.06
CA LEU A 106 24.33 -2.40 -6.26
C LEU A 106 25.30 -3.30 -7.04
N PRO A 107 26.17 -2.72 -7.88
CA PRO A 107 27.31 -3.43 -8.45
C PRO A 107 28.20 -4.08 -7.36
N PRO A 108 28.85 -5.23 -7.63
CA PRO A 108 29.70 -5.91 -6.65
C PRO A 108 30.89 -5.10 -6.11
N ALA A 109 31.29 -4.04 -6.81
CA ALA A 109 32.42 -3.18 -6.46
C ALA A 109 32.02 -1.92 -5.67
N SER A 110 30.73 -1.74 -5.38
CA SER A 110 30.20 -0.54 -4.70
C SER A 110 30.57 -0.53 -3.21
N GLY A 111 30.68 0.67 -2.61
CA GLY A 111 31.02 0.83 -1.18
C GLY A 111 29.97 0.32 -0.19
N GLY A 112 28.78 -0.05 -0.65
CA GLY A 112 27.61 -0.37 0.20
C GLY A 112 26.62 0.79 0.24
N VAL A 113 25.61 0.69 1.11
CA VAL A 113 24.54 1.69 1.23
C VAL A 113 24.89 2.73 2.30
N ALA A 114 25.00 4.00 1.91
CA ALA A 114 25.12 5.14 2.80
C ALA A 114 23.76 5.73 3.21
N ASP A 115 22.85 5.88 2.25
CA ASP A 115 21.46 6.31 2.49
C ASP A 115 20.52 5.73 1.42
N ALA A 116 19.22 5.68 1.70
CA ALA A 116 18.23 5.21 0.75
C ALA A 116 16.85 5.85 0.94
N VAL A 117 16.20 6.20 -0.17
CA VAL A 117 14.85 6.80 -0.19
C VAL A 117 13.92 5.95 -1.07
N PHE A 118 12.79 5.52 -0.51
CA PHE A 118 11.75 4.76 -1.20
C PHE A 118 10.53 5.64 -1.51
N TRP A 119 9.88 5.42 -2.65
CA TRP A 119 8.61 6.09 -3.03
C TRP A 119 7.51 5.13 -3.48
N GLY A 120 7.55 3.89 -3.00
CA GLY A 120 6.53 2.85 -3.26
C GLY A 120 6.65 2.16 -4.62
N GLY A 121 7.07 2.87 -5.66
CA GLY A 121 7.39 2.30 -6.98
C GLY A 121 8.87 1.99 -7.19
N GLY A 122 9.75 2.55 -6.37
CA GLY A 122 11.19 2.41 -6.55
C GLY A 122 11.99 2.80 -5.31
N VAL A 123 13.31 2.69 -5.44
CA VAL A 123 14.31 3.09 -4.44
C VAL A 123 15.46 3.82 -5.11
N ALA A 124 15.95 4.87 -4.47
CA ALA A 124 17.21 5.54 -4.77
C ALA A 124 18.18 5.23 -3.63
N ILE A 125 19.38 4.78 -3.97
CA ILE A 125 20.42 4.36 -3.05
C ILE A 125 21.62 5.28 -3.28
N LEU A 126 22.02 5.99 -2.23
CA LEU A 126 23.30 6.68 -2.17
C LEU A 126 24.33 5.68 -1.62
N THR A 127 25.41 5.46 -2.37
CA THR A 127 26.48 4.56 -1.95
C THR A 127 27.50 5.26 -1.06
N GLU A 128 28.32 4.49 -0.34
CA GLU A 128 29.42 5.07 0.48
C GLU A 128 30.48 5.81 -0.35
N ASP A 129 30.55 5.54 -1.65
CA ASP A 129 31.38 6.24 -2.65
C ASP A 129 30.64 7.39 -3.37
N ASN A 130 29.56 7.91 -2.80
CA ASN A 130 28.77 9.04 -3.31
C ASN A 130 28.17 8.83 -4.72
N ARG A 131 27.94 7.58 -5.12
CA ARG A 131 27.21 7.24 -6.36
C ARG A 131 25.73 7.10 -6.05
N VAL A 132 24.89 7.37 -7.05
CA VAL A 132 23.44 7.23 -6.91
C VAL A 132 22.97 6.12 -7.84
N VAL A 133 22.34 5.10 -7.26
CA VAL A 133 21.72 3.99 -7.98
C VAL A 133 20.22 3.99 -7.76
N VAL A 134 19.45 3.92 -8.83
CA VAL A 134 17.98 3.97 -8.82
C VAL A 134 17.43 2.68 -9.39
N THR A 135 16.43 2.12 -8.73
CA THR A 135 15.64 0.98 -9.24
C THR A 135 14.16 1.35 -9.23
N THR A 136 13.51 1.32 -10.39
CA THR A 136 12.09 1.71 -10.56
C THR A 136 11.14 0.50 -10.71
N ASP A 137 11.69 -0.71 -10.77
CA ASP A 137 10.98 -1.97 -10.99
C ASP A 137 11.21 -2.94 -9.83
N ILE A 138 11.30 -2.41 -8.61
CA ILE A 138 11.60 -3.16 -7.37
C ILE A 138 10.62 -4.30 -7.05
N GLU A 139 9.49 -4.40 -7.76
CA GLU A 139 8.50 -5.46 -7.58
C GLU A 139 8.73 -6.69 -8.48
N VAL A 140 9.58 -6.60 -9.52
CA VAL A 140 9.87 -7.73 -10.42
C VAL A 140 10.98 -8.64 -9.86
N ASP A 141 11.06 -9.86 -10.38
CA ASP A 141 12.04 -10.85 -9.90
C ASP A 141 13.49 -10.55 -10.24
N ASP A 142 13.69 -9.88 -11.37
CA ASP A 142 15.00 -9.42 -11.86
C ASP A 142 14.91 -7.90 -12.12
N PRO A 143 15.03 -7.07 -11.08
CA PRO A 143 14.94 -5.62 -11.19
C PRO A 143 16.16 -5.04 -11.90
N HIS A 144 16.00 -3.90 -12.55
CA HIS A 144 17.03 -3.24 -13.35
C HIS A 144 17.54 -1.98 -12.63
N PRO A 145 18.54 -2.10 -11.74
CA PRO A 145 19.20 -0.93 -11.16
C PRO A 145 19.94 -0.14 -12.23
N ARG A 146 19.81 1.18 -12.16
CA ARG A 146 20.43 2.15 -13.07
C ARG A 146 21.25 3.13 -12.24
N GLU A 147 22.52 3.24 -12.57
CA GLU A 147 23.38 4.26 -11.98
C GLU A 147 23.12 5.60 -12.67
N LEU A 148 22.89 6.64 -11.89
CA LEU A 148 22.68 7.99 -12.41
C LEU A 148 24.02 8.67 -12.74
N ALA A 149 23.94 9.90 -13.26
CA ALA A 149 25.12 10.71 -13.50
C ALA A 149 25.97 10.90 -12.24
N ASP A 150 27.29 11.05 -12.41
CA ASP A 150 28.21 11.30 -11.31
C ASP A 150 27.88 12.63 -10.62
N PRO A 151 27.46 12.64 -9.35
CA PRO A 151 27.12 13.89 -8.67
C PRO A 151 28.32 14.85 -8.53
N GLY A 152 29.55 14.36 -8.70
CA GLY A 152 30.77 15.17 -8.63
C GLY A 152 31.11 15.65 -7.22
N VAL A 153 30.72 14.88 -6.20
CA VAL A 153 31.07 15.15 -4.79
C VAL A 153 32.56 14.86 -4.60
N ALA A 154 33.32 15.86 -4.15
CA ALA A 154 34.74 15.68 -3.88
C ALA A 154 34.98 14.73 -2.69
N GLU A 155 36.16 14.11 -2.61
CA GLU A 155 36.49 13.17 -1.50
C GLU A 155 36.44 13.82 -0.11
N ASP A 156 36.59 15.14 -0.01
CA ASP A 156 36.51 15.92 1.21
C ASP A 156 35.11 16.53 1.49
N GLU A 157 34.19 16.40 0.53
CA GLU A 157 32.79 16.81 0.69
C GLU A 157 31.92 15.64 1.16
N GLN A 158 30.85 15.96 1.89
CA GLN A 158 29.88 14.98 2.37
C GLN A 158 28.47 15.36 1.89
N VAL A 159 27.71 14.36 1.44
CA VAL A 159 26.27 14.49 1.24
C VAL A 159 25.57 14.53 2.59
N LEU A 160 24.87 15.63 2.87
CA LEU A 160 24.21 15.88 4.16
C LEU A 160 22.83 15.22 4.25
N CYS A 161 22.07 15.24 3.15
CA CYS A 161 20.80 14.53 3.04
C CYS A 161 20.40 14.33 1.57
N MET A 162 19.53 13.35 1.34
CA MET A 162 18.97 13.03 0.04
C MET A 162 17.44 13.16 0.04
N ALA A 163 16.87 13.59 -1.08
CA ALA A 163 15.44 13.53 -1.36
C ALA A 163 15.20 13.11 -2.81
N VAL A 164 14.00 12.61 -3.12
CA VAL A 164 13.67 12.09 -4.46
C VAL A 164 12.38 12.73 -4.97
N VAL A 165 12.42 13.24 -6.19
CA VAL A 165 11.22 13.61 -6.96
C VAL A 165 10.82 12.39 -7.79
N GLU A 166 9.62 11.87 -7.52
CA GLU A 166 9.18 10.63 -8.13
C GLU A 166 9.04 10.73 -9.66
N PRO A 167 9.24 9.64 -10.41
CA PRO A 167 9.21 9.66 -11.87
C PRO A 167 7.89 10.19 -12.46
N GLN A 168 6.78 9.99 -11.77
CA GLN A 168 5.45 10.46 -12.19
C GLN A 168 5.30 11.99 -12.16
N PHE A 169 6.21 12.70 -11.49
CA PHE A 169 6.21 14.16 -11.38
C PHE A 169 7.32 14.82 -12.23
N VAL A 170 8.19 14.03 -12.86
CA VAL A 170 9.29 14.51 -13.70
C VAL A 170 8.92 14.35 -15.18
N MET A 171 9.25 15.33 -16.01
CA MET A 171 8.89 15.32 -17.45
C MET A 171 9.56 14.18 -18.24
N SER A 172 10.77 13.78 -17.86
CA SER A 172 11.51 12.68 -18.49
C SER A 172 10.89 11.30 -18.20
N GLY A 173 10.10 11.19 -17.12
CA GLY A 173 9.60 9.91 -16.62
C GLY A 173 10.65 9.09 -15.87
N SER A 174 11.83 9.66 -15.61
CA SER A 174 12.86 9.12 -14.71
C SER A 174 12.88 9.93 -13.41
N PRO A 175 13.21 9.31 -12.26
CA PRO A 175 13.27 10.03 -10.99
C PRO A 175 14.45 11.00 -10.97
N GLU A 176 14.28 12.12 -10.28
CA GLU A 176 15.33 13.11 -10.03
C GLU A 176 15.73 13.05 -8.55
N VAL A 177 17.02 12.89 -8.29
CA VAL A 177 17.57 12.76 -6.93
C VAL A 177 18.22 14.07 -6.52
N LEU A 178 17.75 14.65 -5.42
CA LEU A 178 18.26 15.89 -4.84
C LEU A 178 19.24 15.55 -3.72
N LEU A 179 20.49 16.00 -3.83
CA LEU A 179 21.53 15.83 -2.84
C LEU A 179 21.95 17.19 -2.26
N ALA A 180 21.89 17.33 -0.94
CA ALA A 180 22.48 18.49 -0.27
C ALA A 180 23.98 18.24 -0.06
N VAL A 181 24.83 19.06 -0.67
CA VAL A 181 26.29 18.92 -0.62
C VAL A 181 26.90 20.27 -0.27
N GLY A 182 27.53 20.38 0.91
CA GLY A 182 28.04 21.67 1.38
C GLY A 182 26.93 22.72 1.49
N ASP A 183 27.06 23.82 0.74
CA ASP A 183 26.12 24.96 0.69
C ASP A 183 25.17 24.95 -0.52
N ARG A 184 25.20 23.88 -1.32
CA ARG A 184 24.43 23.75 -2.56
C ARG A 184 23.54 22.51 -2.53
N VAL A 185 22.50 22.52 -3.36
CA VAL A 185 21.72 21.32 -3.69
C VAL A 185 22.04 20.92 -5.12
N VAL A 186 22.22 19.64 -5.36
CA VAL A 186 22.53 19.08 -6.67
C VAL A 186 21.40 18.13 -7.06
N ALA A 187 20.76 18.38 -8.20
CA ALA A 187 19.86 17.43 -8.84
C ALA A 187 20.65 16.50 -9.75
N VAL A 188 20.39 15.22 -9.62
CA VAL A 188 21.04 14.14 -10.35
C VAL A 188 19.97 13.29 -11.02
N ASP A 189 20.07 13.14 -12.34
CA ASP A 189 19.24 12.25 -13.14
C ASP A 189 20.10 11.39 -14.10
N GLU A 190 19.46 10.74 -15.07
CA GLU A 190 20.18 9.92 -16.06
C GLU A 190 20.92 10.76 -17.11
N ASP A 191 20.45 11.98 -17.39
CA ASP A 191 20.94 12.84 -18.44
C ASP A 191 22.09 13.74 -17.96
N GLY A 192 22.17 14.02 -16.66
CA GLY A 192 23.27 14.77 -16.08
C GLY A 192 23.04 15.23 -14.64
N VAL A 193 23.76 16.30 -14.32
CA VAL A 193 23.80 16.90 -12.99
C VAL A 193 23.57 18.40 -13.10
N GLN A 194 22.67 18.92 -12.26
CA GLN A 194 22.35 20.34 -12.18
C GLN A 194 22.55 20.85 -10.76
N VAL A 195 23.32 21.94 -10.61
CA VAL A 195 23.41 22.67 -9.34
C VAL A 195 22.20 23.59 -9.20
N LEU A 196 21.54 23.53 -8.05
CA LEU A 196 20.29 24.21 -7.73
C LEU A 196 20.47 25.13 -6.52
N GLY A 197 19.66 26.19 -6.46
CA GLY A 197 19.55 27.06 -5.29
C GLY A 197 20.70 28.06 -5.06
N GLU A 198 21.71 28.15 -5.94
CA GLU A 198 22.85 29.08 -5.78
C GLU A 198 22.39 30.55 -5.61
N ALA A 199 21.34 30.95 -6.32
CA ALA A 199 20.81 32.31 -6.26
C ALA A 199 19.84 32.55 -5.08
N LEU A 200 19.45 31.49 -4.36
CA LEU A 200 18.40 31.56 -3.33
C LEU A 200 18.94 31.72 -1.90
N GLU A 201 20.27 31.76 -1.71
CA GLU A 201 20.90 31.88 -0.38
C GLU A 201 20.29 30.92 0.68
N ILE A 202 19.96 29.70 0.24
CA ILE A 202 19.32 28.66 1.07
C ILE A 202 20.25 28.16 2.20
N GLY A 203 21.55 28.36 2.04
CA GLY A 203 22.60 27.85 2.92
C GLY A 203 22.70 26.32 2.89
N PRO A 204 23.67 25.76 3.65
CA PRO A 204 23.78 24.31 3.83
C PRO A 204 22.48 23.67 4.34
N VAL A 205 21.92 22.78 3.53
CA VAL A 205 20.69 22.05 3.83
C VAL A 205 21.03 20.76 4.58
N GLN A 206 20.36 20.51 5.70
CA GLN A 206 20.61 19.36 6.57
C GLN A 206 19.53 18.28 6.48
N LYS A 207 18.30 18.66 6.11
CA LYS A 207 17.18 17.73 5.90
C LYS A 207 16.28 18.24 4.78
N MET A 208 15.73 17.31 4.00
CA MET A 208 14.84 17.59 2.89
C MET A 208 13.64 16.64 2.87
N ALA A 209 12.49 17.11 2.43
CA ALA A 209 11.35 16.27 2.06
C ALA A 209 10.60 16.88 0.87
N VAL A 210 10.35 16.07 -0.16
CA VAL A 210 9.52 16.44 -1.31
C VAL A 210 8.04 16.29 -0.94
N SER A 211 7.21 17.23 -1.39
CA SER A 211 5.77 17.21 -1.14
C SER A 211 5.09 16.03 -1.85
N PRO A 212 3.93 15.53 -1.35
CA PRO A 212 3.24 14.38 -1.93
C PRO A 212 2.84 14.50 -3.42
N ASN A 213 2.90 15.69 -4.01
CA ASN A 213 2.62 15.95 -5.42
C ASN A 213 3.88 16.25 -6.26
N GLY A 214 5.07 16.13 -5.68
CA GLY A 214 6.36 16.35 -6.34
C GLY A 214 6.70 17.81 -6.68
N LYS A 215 5.89 18.78 -6.23
CA LYS A 215 6.02 20.18 -6.68
C LYS A 215 6.81 21.08 -5.74
N LEU A 216 6.86 20.74 -4.46
CA LEU A 216 7.49 21.55 -3.43
C LEU A 216 8.52 20.70 -2.68
N LEU A 217 9.55 21.36 -2.19
CA LEU A 217 10.59 20.83 -1.33
C LEU A 217 10.54 21.61 -0.02
N ALA A 218 10.43 20.88 1.09
CA ALA A 218 10.71 21.41 2.41
C ALA A 218 12.19 21.15 2.72
N ALA A 219 12.94 22.19 3.04
CA ALA A 219 14.37 22.12 3.34
C ALA A 219 14.65 22.79 4.69
N PHE A 220 15.35 22.08 5.57
CA PHE A 220 15.85 22.64 6.82
C PHE A 220 17.32 23.01 6.67
N ALA A 221 17.63 24.29 6.81
CA ALA A 221 18.96 24.84 6.68
C ALA A 221 19.72 24.86 8.03
N HIS A 222 21.05 24.88 7.96
CA HIS A 222 21.94 24.84 9.12
C HIS A 222 21.81 26.01 10.10
N ASP A 223 21.18 27.11 9.68
CA ASP A 223 20.93 28.31 10.49
C ASP A 223 19.60 28.24 11.25
N GLY A 224 18.89 27.11 11.18
CA GLY A 224 17.61 26.91 11.86
C GLY A 224 16.39 27.31 11.03
N ARG A 225 16.57 27.67 9.75
CA ARG A 225 15.45 28.05 8.89
C ARG A 225 14.81 26.84 8.22
N LEU A 226 13.48 26.77 8.27
CA LEU A 226 12.66 25.96 7.39
C LEU A 226 12.33 26.77 6.13
N LEU A 227 12.68 26.23 4.96
CA LEU A 227 12.39 26.80 3.65
C LEU A 227 11.42 25.89 2.89
N VAL A 228 10.44 26.49 2.22
CA VAL A 228 9.59 25.82 1.24
C VAL A 228 9.87 26.42 -0.13
N ILE A 229 10.30 25.58 -1.06
CA ILE A 229 10.82 25.95 -2.37
C ILE A 229 10.13 25.07 -3.41
N PRO A 230 9.73 25.54 -4.60
CA PRO A 230 9.33 24.63 -5.65
C PRO A 230 10.52 23.73 -6.05
N THR A 231 10.25 22.52 -6.53
CA THR A 231 11.30 21.57 -6.92
C THR A 231 12.18 22.05 -8.07
N ASP A 232 11.78 23.10 -8.80
CA ASP A 232 12.60 23.79 -9.80
C ASP A 232 13.56 24.85 -9.23
N PHE A 233 13.56 25.07 -7.90
CA PHE A 233 14.37 26.07 -7.19
C PHE A 233 14.24 27.50 -7.76
N SER A 234 13.06 27.85 -8.28
CA SER A 234 12.84 29.19 -8.87
C SER A 234 12.77 30.32 -7.83
N ARG A 235 12.26 30.05 -6.62
CA ARG A 235 12.14 31.01 -5.51
C ARG A 235 11.85 30.33 -4.18
N ILE A 236 12.14 30.99 -3.07
CA ILE A 236 11.60 30.62 -1.76
C ILE A 236 10.14 31.09 -1.69
N ILE A 237 9.20 30.16 -1.46
CA ILE A 237 7.76 30.46 -1.30
C ILE A 237 7.44 30.83 0.14
N PHE A 238 8.08 30.16 1.08
CA PHE A 238 7.85 30.34 2.51
C PHE A 238 9.13 30.07 3.28
N GLU A 239 9.35 30.84 4.35
CA GLU A 239 10.50 30.78 5.22
C GLU A 239 10.02 30.95 6.67
N TYR A 240 10.58 30.14 7.57
CA TYR A 240 10.29 30.20 8.99
C TYR A 240 11.56 29.94 9.80
N GLU A 241 11.86 30.83 10.74
CA GLU A 241 13.00 30.71 11.65
C GLU A 241 12.61 29.87 12.86
N CYS A 242 13.23 28.70 13.02
CA CYS A 242 12.99 27.82 14.17
C CYS A 242 13.82 28.28 15.37
N ASP A 243 13.35 27.97 16.58
CA ASP A 243 14.06 28.29 17.83
C ASP A 243 15.40 27.54 18.01
N SER A 244 15.66 26.53 17.17
CA SER A 244 16.85 25.69 17.21
C SER A 244 17.46 25.51 15.82
N ALA A 245 18.78 25.61 15.75
CA ALA A 245 19.58 25.29 14.56
C ALA A 245 20.00 23.81 14.49
N LEU A 246 19.65 23.00 15.50
CA LEU A 246 19.88 21.56 15.43
C LEU A 246 18.95 20.94 14.38
N PRO A 247 19.44 20.05 13.50
CA PRO A 247 18.60 19.40 12.50
C PRO A 247 17.48 18.60 13.16
N PRO A 248 16.25 18.63 12.62
CA PRO A 248 15.18 17.75 13.07
C PRO A 248 15.53 16.29 12.76
N ASP A 249 15.07 15.38 13.61
CA ASP A 249 15.17 13.94 13.40
C ASP A 249 14.37 13.54 12.15
N GLN A 250 13.20 14.15 11.97
CA GLN A 250 12.29 13.92 10.83
C GLN A 250 11.71 15.23 10.31
N ILE A 251 11.56 15.31 8.99
CA ILE A 251 10.79 16.34 8.30
C ILE A 251 9.75 15.64 7.42
N ALA A 252 8.48 16.04 7.53
CA ALA A 252 7.39 15.41 6.79
C ALA A 252 6.31 16.41 6.39
N TRP A 253 5.71 16.21 5.23
CA TRP A 253 4.58 17.02 4.79
C TRP A 253 3.27 16.55 5.43
N CYS A 254 2.50 17.51 5.95
CA CYS A 254 1.13 17.29 6.42
C CYS A 254 0.16 17.81 5.35
N GLY A 255 -0.29 16.91 4.48
CA GLY A 255 -1.02 17.28 3.27
C GLY A 255 -0.11 18.00 2.27
N LEU A 256 -0.59 19.11 1.70
CA LEU A 256 0.16 19.91 0.72
C LEU A 256 0.56 21.31 1.24
N ASP A 257 0.07 21.68 2.42
CA ASP A 257 0.07 23.07 2.87
C ASP A 257 0.96 23.30 4.09
N SER A 258 1.44 22.25 4.77
CA SER A 258 2.18 22.41 6.03
C SER A 258 3.26 21.35 6.18
N VAL A 259 4.30 21.70 6.91
CA VAL A 259 5.48 20.87 7.18
C VAL A 259 5.57 20.60 8.68
N LEU A 260 5.86 19.35 9.01
CA LEU A 260 6.18 18.89 10.35
C LEU A 260 7.69 18.77 10.51
N LEU A 261 8.20 19.28 11.62
CA LEU A 261 9.57 19.16 12.07
C LEU A 261 9.56 18.49 13.44
N TYR A 262 10.23 17.35 13.57
CA TYR A 262 10.28 16.61 14.82
C TYR A 262 11.70 16.56 15.37
N TRP A 263 11.85 16.93 16.64
CA TRP A 263 13.06 16.74 17.44
C TRP A 263 12.68 15.99 18.70
N SER A 264 13.19 14.79 18.95
CA SER A 264 13.08 13.97 20.19
C SER A 264 11.79 14.02 21.04
N GLU A 265 11.36 15.18 21.55
CA GLU A 265 10.12 15.38 22.34
C GLU A 265 9.16 16.43 21.75
N VAL A 266 9.58 17.20 20.74
CA VAL A 266 8.85 18.35 20.18
C VAL A 266 8.54 18.12 18.71
N LEU A 267 7.25 18.15 18.37
CA LEU A 267 6.75 18.16 17.00
C LEU A 267 6.18 19.54 16.68
N LEU A 268 6.80 20.24 15.75
CA LEU A 268 6.39 21.57 15.28
C LEU A 268 5.71 21.46 13.92
N MET A 269 4.48 21.97 13.81
CA MET A 269 3.77 22.14 12.55
C MET A 269 3.84 23.59 12.10
N VAL A 270 4.41 23.80 10.92
CA VAL A 270 4.56 25.12 10.31
C VAL A 270 3.82 25.13 8.97
N GLY A 271 3.00 26.15 8.77
CA GLY A 271 2.29 26.38 7.51
C GLY A 271 2.39 27.85 7.10
N PRO A 272 2.01 28.18 5.85
CA PRO A 272 2.07 29.55 5.34
C PRO A 272 1.04 30.48 5.98
N ASN A 273 0.02 29.91 6.64
CA ASN A 273 -1.08 30.66 7.24
C ASN A 273 -1.21 30.30 8.72
N GLY A 274 -1.13 31.31 9.60
CA GLY A 274 -1.32 31.15 11.04
C GLY A 274 -0.02 30.97 11.82
N ASP A 275 -0.16 30.90 13.14
CA ASP A 275 0.96 30.66 14.05
C ASP A 275 1.37 29.18 14.02
N PRO A 276 2.66 28.88 14.22
CA PRO A 276 3.15 27.50 14.33
C PRO A 276 2.47 26.79 15.50
N VAL A 277 2.18 25.50 15.32
CA VAL A 277 1.54 24.66 16.35
C VAL A 277 2.52 23.63 16.85
N GLN A 278 2.73 23.60 18.17
CA GLN A 278 3.64 22.66 18.82
C GLN A 278 2.87 21.56 19.54
N TYR A 279 3.33 20.32 19.37
CA TYR A 279 2.88 19.14 20.11
C TYR A 279 4.08 18.54 20.85
N ASN A 280 3.87 18.08 22.09
CA ASN A 280 4.91 17.46 22.89
C ASN A 280 4.60 15.97 23.06
N TYR A 281 5.62 15.14 22.92
CA TYR A 281 5.54 13.69 23.02
C TYR A 281 6.57 13.18 24.02
N ASP A 282 6.13 12.34 24.96
CA ASP A 282 6.98 11.68 25.96
C ASP A 282 7.59 10.36 25.44
N GLU A 283 7.21 9.94 24.22
CA GLU A 283 7.66 8.72 23.57
C GLU A 283 8.27 9.05 22.19
N PRO A 284 9.20 8.21 21.67
CA PRO A 284 9.69 8.38 20.31
C PRO A 284 8.55 8.37 19.29
N VAL A 285 8.64 9.23 18.28
CA VAL A 285 7.63 9.38 17.23
C VAL A 285 8.19 8.93 15.88
N MET A 286 7.37 8.24 15.09
CA MET A 286 7.58 8.06 13.65
C MET A 286 6.47 8.79 12.88
N LEU A 287 6.85 9.70 11.98
CA LEU A 287 5.95 10.41 11.08
C LEU A 287 5.74 9.61 9.80
N ILE A 288 4.48 9.36 9.47
CA ILE A 288 4.09 8.59 8.29
C ILE A 288 3.22 9.51 7.41
N PRO A 289 3.81 10.22 6.43
CA PRO A 289 3.08 11.16 5.61
C PRO A 289 2.05 10.45 4.74
N GLU A 290 0.85 11.03 4.66
CA GLU A 290 -0.27 10.59 3.83
C GLU A 290 -0.72 11.75 2.91
N CYS A 291 -1.58 11.47 1.94
CA CYS A 291 -2.05 12.46 0.95
C CYS A 291 -2.82 13.66 1.54
N ASP A 292 -3.21 13.59 2.82
CA ASP A 292 -4.13 14.51 3.47
C ASP A 292 -3.80 14.79 4.94
N GLY A 293 -2.65 14.31 5.42
CA GLY A 293 -2.21 14.47 6.80
C GLY A 293 -1.00 13.61 7.09
N VAL A 294 -0.73 13.39 8.37
CA VAL A 294 0.36 12.53 8.84
C VAL A 294 -0.18 11.59 9.90
N ARG A 295 0.11 10.30 9.74
CA ARG A 295 -0.03 9.33 10.82
C ARG A 295 1.18 9.45 11.74
N ILE A 296 0.93 9.64 13.03
CA ILE A 296 1.94 9.78 14.07
C ILE A 296 1.92 8.48 14.87
N LEU A 297 2.97 7.69 14.72
CA LEU A 297 3.13 6.43 15.43
C LEU A 297 4.03 6.64 16.64
N THR A 298 3.55 6.26 17.82
CA THR A 298 4.33 6.16 19.06
C THR A 298 4.42 4.69 19.49
N ASN A 299 5.05 4.43 20.64
CA ASN A 299 5.08 3.08 21.21
C ASN A 299 3.70 2.64 21.76
N SER A 300 2.78 3.58 21.97
CA SER A 300 1.50 3.35 22.64
C SER A 300 0.25 3.73 21.83
N SER A 301 0.39 4.62 20.82
CA SER A 301 -0.73 5.17 20.06
C SER A 301 -0.42 5.31 18.56
N MET A 302 -1.49 5.40 17.77
CA MET A 302 -1.48 5.85 16.38
C MET A 302 -2.46 7.01 16.26
N GLU A 303 -1.93 8.20 15.99
CA GLU A 303 -2.71 9.43 15.82
C GLU A 303 -2.73 9.85 14.35
N PHE A 304 -3.74 10.61 13.94
CA PHE A 304 -3.79 11.19 12.60
C PHE A 304 -3.92 12.71 12.71
N LEU A 305 -2.86 13.41 12.31
CA LEU A 305 -2.80 14.86 12.28
C LEU A 305 -3.11 15.36 10.87
N HIS A 306 -4.10 16.24 10.74
CA HIS A 306 -4.45 16.86 9.48
C HIS A 306 -5.02 18.26 9.69
N ARG A 307 -5.06 19.05 8.61
CA ARG A 307 -5.77 20.33 8.61
C ARG A 307 -7.27 20.10 8.83
N VAL A 308 -7.87 20.86 9.74
CA VAL A 308 -9.32 20.85 9.98
C VAL A 308 -10.05 21.24 8.69
N PRO A 309 -10.98 20.43 8.18
CA PRO A 309 -11.73 20.73 6.96
C PRO A 309 -12.59 21.99 7.09
N ASP A 310 -12.78 22.70 5.98
CA ASP A 310 -13.58 23.94 5.95
C ASP A 310 -15.04 23.66 6.31
N SER A 311 -15.61 22.54 5.88
CA SER A 311 -16.98 22.12 6.22
C SER A 311 -17.16 21.89 7.73
N THR A 312 -16.20 21.25 8.39
CA THR A 312 -16.17 21.09 9.84
C THR A 312 -16.06 22.44 10.55
N THR A 313 -15.20 23.34 10.06
CA THR A 313 -15.03 24.69 10.61
C THR A 313 -16.29 25.53 10.49
N LEU A 314 -17.01 25.43 9.36
CA LEU A 314 -18.29 26.11 9.15
C LEU A 314 -19.33 25.67 10.17
N ILE A 315 -19.33 24.41 10.61
CA ILE A 315 -20.34 23.89 11.55
C ILE A 315 -19.93 24.11 13.00
N PHE A 316 -18.70 23.75 13.37
CA PHE A 316 -18.25 23.70 14.77
C PHE A 316 -17.33 24.84 15.18
N GLY A 317 -17.02 25.77 14.26
CA GLY A 317 -16.24 26.97 14.57
C GLY A 317 -16.88 27.76 15.71
N ILE A 318 -16.05 28.28 16.62
CA ILE A 318 -16.52 29.00 17.80
C ILE A 318 -17.33 30.23 17.36
N GLY A 319 -18.60 30.28 17.75
CA GLY A 319 -19.50 31.37 17.37
C GLY A 319 -19.90 31.36 15.88
N SER A 320 -19.75 30.23 15.19
CA SER A 320 -20.16 30.12 13.79
C SER A 320 -21.66 30.34 13.62
N MET A 321 -22.01 31.29 12.75
CA MET A 321 -23.37 31.57 12.31
C MET A 321 -23.56 31.18 10.83
N SER A 322 -22.74 30.26 10.33
CA SER A 322 -22.84 29.78 8.95
C SER A 322 -24.18 29.07 8.70
N PRO A 323 -24.65 28.97 7.45
CA PRO A 323 -25.85 28.19 7.14
C PRO A 323 -25.77 26.73 7.61
N ALA A 324 -24.58 26.13 7.58
CA ALA A 324 -24.35 24.75 8.02
C ALA A 324 -24.46 24.60 9.55
N ALA A 325 -23.88 25.54 10.31
CA ALA A 325 -24.01 25.57 11.77
C ALA A 325 -25.48 25.76 12.19
N LEU A 326 -26.18 26.71 11.57
CA LEU A 326 -27.60 26.94 11.85
C LEU A 326 -28.48 25.74 11.48
N LEU A 327 -28.17 25.01 10.41
CA LEU A 327 -28.86 23.76 10.06
C LEU A 327 -28.62 22.65 11.10
N TYR A 328 -27.38 22.53 11.57
CA TYR A 328 -27.00 21.60 12.63
C TYR A 328 -27.76 21.91 13.93
N ASP A 329 -27.78 23.17 14.34
CA ASP A 329 -28.53 23.63 15.53
C ASP A 329 -30.05 23.49 15.35
N ALA A 330 -30.57 23.76 14.14
CA ALA A 330 -31.99 23.57 13.85
C ALA A 330 -32.41 22.11 14.06
N ARG A 331 -31.54 21.15 13.70
CA ARG A 331 -31.80 19.73 13.96
C ARG A 331 -31.83 19.41 15.46
N ASP A 332 -30.90 19.94 16.24
CA ASP A 332 -30.88 19.76 17.69
C ASP A 332 -32.11 20.38 18.36
N HIS A 333 -32.50 21.60 17.97
CA HIS A 333 -33.74 22.24 18.41
C HIS A 333 -34.99 21.45 18.01
N TYR A 334 -35.00 20.84 16.84
CA TYR A 334 -36.10 20.00 16.39
C TYR A 334 -36.24 18.74 17.26
N ASP A 335 -35.13 18.08 17.58
CA ASP A 335 -35.11 16.92 18.50
C ASP A 335 -35.63 17.30 19.89
N LYS A 336 -35.35 18.54 20.34
CA LYS A 336 -35.85 19.12 21.59
C LYS A 336 -37.28 19.69 21.49
N GLN A 337 -37.97 19.52 20.37
CA GLN A 337 -39.32 20.05 20.10
C GLN A 337 -39.43 21.57 20.31
N SER A 338 -38.37 22.32 19.99
CA SER A 338 -38.33 23.77 20.13
C SER A 338 -38.75 24.48 18.85
N ALA A 339 -39.56 25.55 18.97
CA ALA A 339 -39.94 26.41 17.86
C ALA A 339 -38.74 27.08 17.17
N LYS A 340 -37.61 27.24 17.89
CA LYS A 340 -36.35 27.80 17.37
C LYS A 340 -35.79 27.05 16.16
N ALA A 341 -36.15 25.76 16.00
CA ALA A 341 -35.77 24.99 14.83
C ALA A 341 -36.26 25.65 13.53
N TYR A 342 -37.50 26.17 13.54
CA TYR A 342 -38.09 26.83 12.38
C TYR A 342 -37.49 28.22 12.15
N ASP A 343 -37.21 28.97 13.22
CA ASP A 343 -36.54 30.28 13.13
C ASP A 343 -35.15 30.14 12.46
N ASN A 344 -34.35 29.16 12.91
CA ASN A 344 -33.05 28.88 12.30
C ASN A 344 -33.18 28.45 10.83
N TYR A 345 -34.17 27.61 10.51
CA TYR A 345 -34.46 27.23 9.13
C TYR A 345 -34.79 28.44 8.24
N GLN A 346 -35.61 29.38 8.73
CA GLN A 346 -36.00 30.56 7.95
C GLN A 346 -34.77 31.39 7.55
N LEU A 347 -33.81 31.54 8.47
CA LEU A 347 -32.55 32.26 8.23
C LEU A 347 -31.71 31.65 7.09
N ILE A 348 -31.79 30.33 6.89
CA ILE A 348 -30.96 29.60 5.93
C ILE A 348 -31.70 29.12 4.68
N SER A 349 -32.99 29.42 4.55
CA SER A 349 -33.86 28.86 3.49
C SER A 349 -33.35 29.09 2.06
N SER A 350 -32.60 30.16 1.82
CA SER A 350 -31.95 30.50 0.55
C SER A 350 -30.63 29.76 0.29
N SER A 351 -29.91 29.37 1.34
CA SER A 351 -28.57 28.74 1.31
C SER A 351 -28.58 27.30 1.85
N LEU A 352 -29.76 26.68 1.81
CA LEU A 352 -29.99 25.35 2.33
C LEU A 352 -29.22 24.25 1.58
N PRO A 353 -29.11 24.27 0.23
CA PRO A 353 -28.27 23.29 -0.48
C PRO A 353 -26.81 23.28 0.00
N GLU A 354 -26.22 24.44 0.21
CA GLU A 354 -24.83 24.60 0.67
C GLU A 354 -24.67 24.10 2.12
N ALA A 355 -25.64 24.40 2.99
CA ALA A 355 -25.68 23.89 4.36
C ALA A 355 -25.78 22.35 4.40
N ILE A 356 -26.60 21.75 3.55
CA ILE A 356 -26.74 20.29 3.42
C ILE A 356 -25.42 19.68 2.96
N GLU A 357 -24.80 20.23 1.92
CA GLU A 357 -23.51 19.71 1.43
C GLU A 357 -22.42 19.81 2.49
N ALA A 358 -22.32 20.93 3.21
CA ALA A 358 -21.35 21.09 4.29
C ALA A 358 -21.55 20.06 5.41
N CYS A 359 -22.79 19.77 5.82
CA CYS A 359 -23.08 18.70 6.79
C CYS A 359 -22.71 17.31 6.27
N ILE A 360 -22.99 17.01 5.00
CA ILE A 360 -22.63 15.73 4.37
C ILE A 360 -21.11 15.59 4.28
N ASP A 361 -20.42 16.64 3.86
CA ASP A 361 -18.97 16.67 3.70
C ASP A 361 -18.25 16.56 5.04
N ALA A 362 -18.64 17.35 6.05
CA ALA A 362 -18.11 17.27 7.40
C ALA A 362 -18.27 15.87 8.00
N ALA A 363 -19.40 15.18 7.75
CA ALA A 363 -19.60 13.81 8.20
C ALA A 363 -18.55 12.84 7.61
N GLY A 364 -18.05 13.11 6.41
CA GLY A 364 -17.01 12.31 5.75
C GLY A 364 -15.64 12.37 6.45
N TYR A 365 -15.34 13.48 7.14
CA TYR A 365 -14.06 13.69 7.81
C TYR A 365 -14.06 13.21 9.28
N GLU A 366 -15.23 13.04 9.89
CA GLU A 366 -15.32 12.53 11.26
C GLU A 366 -14.99 11.03 11.34
N PHE A 367 -14.23 10.64 12.37
CA PHE A 367 -13.99 9.23 12.72
C PHE A 367 -15.01 8.72 13.76
N ASP A 368 -15.59 9.61 14.57
CA ASP A 368 -16.60 9.24 15.55
C ASP A 368 -17.97 8.98 14.90
N VAL A 369 -18.47 7.76 15.07
CA VAL A 369 -19.73 7.31 14.44
C VAL A 369 -20.94 8.11 14.95
N SER A 370 -20.92 8.56 16.21
CA SER A 370 -22.02 9.37 16.77
C SER A 370 -22.10 10.75 16.10
N ARG A 371 -20.96 11.40 15.90
CA ARG A 371 -20.84 12.68 15.17
C ARG A 371 -21.24 12.55 13.71
N GLN A 372 -20.74 11.52 13.01
CA GLN A 372 -21.16 11.21 11.64
C GLN A 372 -22.68 11.11 11.54
N HIS A 373 -23.32 10.35 12.43
CA HIS A 373 -24.77 10.18 12.45
C HIS A 373 -25.49 11.50 12.72
N THR A 374 -25.00 12.31 13.65
CA THR A 374 -25.61 13.62 13.98
C THR A 374 -25.55 14.59 12.80
N LEU A 375 -24.40 14.68 12.10
CA LEU A 375 -24.23 15.49 10.90
C LEU A 375 -25.14 15.01 9.75
N LEU A 376 -25.22 13.70 9.52
CA LEU A 376 -26.11 13.13 8.50
C LEU A 376 -27.60 13.34 8.84
N ARG A 377 -27.98 13.35 10.12
CA ARG A 377 -29.35 13.69 10.55
C ARG A 377 -29.67 15.16 10.30
N ALA A 378 -28.71 16.06 10.51
CA ALA A 378 -28.88 17.47 10.16
C ALA A 378 -29.06 17.66 8.63
N ALA A 379 -28.23 16.99 7.83
CA ALA A 379 -28.39 16.97 6.38
C ALA A 379 -29.76 16.40 5.95
N THR A 380 -30.20 15.28 6.54
CA THR A 380 -31.51 14.67 6.26
C THR A 380 -32.66 15.59 6.63
N TYR A 381 -32.54 16.34 7.73
CA TYR A 381 -33.51 17.35 8.12
C TYR A 381 -33.61 18.47 7.07
N GLY A 382 -32.48 18.99 6.60
CA GLY A 382 -32.47 19.99 5.52
C GLY A 382 -33.05 19.46 4.21
N LEU A 383 -32.74 18.22 3.84
CA LEU A 383 -33.24 17.57 2.62
C LEU A 383 -34.78 17.55 2.57
N ALA A 384 -35.46 17.39 3.72
CA ALA A 384 -36.92 17.39 3.77
C ALA A 384 -37.56 18.70 3.24
N PHE A 385 -36.82 19.81 3.26
CA PHE A 385 -37.26 21.12 2.76
C PHE A 385 -36.67 21.48 1.39
N CYS A 386 -35.78 20.65 0.83
CA CYS A 386 -34.97 20.97 -0.35
C CYS A 386 -34.91 19.85 -1.41
N SER A 387 -35.78 18.84 -1.33
CA SER A 387 -35.71 17.61 -2.15
C SER A 387 -35.57 17.85 -3.66
N SER A 388 -36.11 18.93 -4.22
CA SER A 388 -36.01 19.23 -5.66
C SER A 388 -34.72 19.93 -6.09
N ARG A 389 -33.96 20.53 -5.17
CA ARG A 389 -32.77 21.36 -5.48
C ARG A 389 -31.45 20.69 -5.12
N PHE A 390 -31.48 19.52 -4.48
CA PHE A 390 -30.28 18.80 -4.04
C PHE A 390 -30.19 17.41 -4.67
N PRO A 391 -29.01 16.99 -5.18
CA PRO A 391 -28.84 15.68 -5.78
C PRO A 391 -28.91 14.56 -4.73
N HIS A 392 -29.99 13.76 -4.75
CA HIS A 392 -30.18 12.64 -3.81
C HIS A 392 -29.03 11.62 -3.79
N GLY A 393 -28.30 11.46 -4.91
CA GLY A 393 -27.17 10.55 -5.00
C GLY A 393 -26.03 10.88 -4.02
N ARG A 394 -25.81 12.16 -3.72
CA ARG A 394 -24.67 12.62 -2.92
C ARG A 394 -24.75 12.15 -1.46
N PHE A 395 -25.93 12.23 -0.85
CA PHE A 395 -26.17 11.73 0.51
C PHE A 395 -26.02 10.20 0.59
N GLN A 396 -26.56 9.49 -0.40
CA GLN A 396 -26.48 8.03 -0.46
C GLN A 396 -25.04 7.55 -0.65
N GLU A 397 -24.27 8.24 -1.50
CA GLU A 397 -22.86 7.98 -1.72
C GLU A 397 -22.06 8.15 -0.41
N MET A 398 -22.23 9.26 0.30
CA MET A 398 -21.52 9.46 1.58
C MET A 398 -21.89 8.39 2.61
N CYS A 399 -23.18 8.03 2.73
CA CYS A 399 -23.60 6.93 3.60
C CYS A 399 -22.93 5.59 3.24
N LYS A 400 -22.79 5.29 1.93
CA LYS A 400 -22.09 4.08 1.46
C LYS A 400 -20.62 4.10 1.84
N ILE A 401 -19.94 5.24 1.60
CA ILE A 401 -18.53 5.43 1.93
C ILE A 401 -18.30 5.28 3.42
N LEU A 402 -19.08 5.97 4.26
CA LEU A 402 -18.93 5.92 5.72
C LEU A 402 -19.17 4.52 6.28
N ARG A 403 -20.12 3.75 5.73
CA ARG A 403 -20.33 2.36 6.14
C ARG A 403 -19.11 1.49 5.86
N VAL A 404 -18.46 1.66 4.71
CA VAL A 404 -17.22 0.93 4.36
C VAL A 404 -16.07 1.39 5.26
N LEU A 405 -15.87 2.71 5.41
CA LEU A 405 -14.83 3.30 6.24
C LEU A 405 -14.94 2.83 7.69
N ASN A 406 -16.12 2.88 8.30
CA ASN A 406 -16.31 2.45 9.68
C ASN A 406 -16.03 0.95 9.85
N ALA A 407 -16.31 0.12 8.84
CA ALA A 407 -16.02 -1.31 8.91
C ALA A 407 -14.52 -1.62 8.85
N VAL A 408 -13.73 -0.86 8.10
CA VAL A 408 -12.27 -1.06 8.00
C VAL A 408 -11.47 -0.32 9.08
N ARG A 409 -12.04 0.76 9.63
CA ARG A 409 -11.52 1.49 10.79
C ARG A 409 -11.70 0.73 12.10
N ASP A 410 -12.57 -0.28 12.13
CA ASP A 410 -12.76 -1.13 13.30
C ASP A 410 -11.39 -1.63 13.80
N PRO A 411 -11.07 -1.52 15.11
CA PRO A 411 -9.75 -1.87 15.61
C PRO A 411 -9.29 -3.28 15.24
N GLU A 412 -10.21 -4.25 15.16
CA GLU A 412 -9.90 -5.65 14.77
C GLU A 412 -9.38 -5.76 13.33
N ILE A 413 -9.77 -4.82 12.46
CA ILE A 413 -9.26 -4.71 11.09
C ILE A 413 -8.05 -3.78 11.04
N GLY A 414 -8.14 -2.63 11.71
CA GLY A 414 -7.02 -1.72 11.94
C GLY A 414 -6.53 -0.99 10.70
N MET A 415 -7.44 -0.54 9.82
CA MET A 415 -7.12 0.32 8.66
C MET A 415 -7.77 1.71 8.81
N PRO A 416 -7.11 2.68 9.47
CA PRO A 416 -7.67 4.00 9.80
C PRO A 416 -7.71 4.95 8.58
N LEU A 417 -8.45 4.56 7.54
CA LEU A 417 -8.55 5.32 6.30
C LEU A 417 -9.37 6.60 6.46
N THR A 418 -8.91 7.70 5.85
CA THR A 418 -9.74 8.89 5.64
C THR A 418 -10.62 8.74 4.40
N VAL A 419 -11.61 9.63 4.25
CA VAL A 419 -12.44 9.68 3.03
C VAL A 419 -11.62 10.00 1.77
N LYS A 420 -10.59 10.85 1.89
CA LYS A 420 -9.73 11.24 0.76
C LYS A 420 -8.81 10.09 0.37
N GLN A 421 -8.22 9.41 1.35
CA GLN A 421 -7.45 8.18 1.15
C GLN A 421 -8.28 7.08 0.49
N TYR A 422 -9.52 6.83 0.97
CA TYR A 422 -10.42 5.85 0.35
C TYR A 422 -10.74 6.16 -1.11
N LYS A 423 -10.98 7.44 -1.43
CA LYS A 423 -11.26 7.88 -2.81
C LYS A 423 -10.06 7.69 -3.74
N LEU A 424 -8.85 8.00 -3.27
CA LEU A 424 -7.61 7.80 -4.04
C LEU A 424 -7.25 6.32 -4.20
N LEU A 425 -7.36 5.56 -3.11
CA LEU A 425 -7.09 4.13 -3.11
C LEU A 425 -8.07 3.37 -3.99
N THR A 426 -9.34 3.79 -4.01
CA THR A 426 -10.50 3.11 -4.62
C THR A 426 -10.94 1.85 -3.87
N ALA A 427 -12.22 1.50 -4.04
CA ALA A 427 -12.82 0.34 -3.39
C ALA A 427 -12.19 -1.00 -3.83
N THR A 428 -11.78 -1.11 -5.10
CA THR A 428 -11.18 -2.33 -5.66
C THR A 428 -9.82 -2.62 -5.05
N VAL A 429 -8.98 -1.59 -4.89
CA VAL A 429 -7.67 -1.76 -4.23
C VAL A 429 -7.85 -2.02 -2.74
N LEU A 430 -8.81 -1.36 -2.06
CA LEU A 430 -9.15 -1.67 -0.66
C LEU A 430 -9.50 -3.16 -0.49
N ILE A 431 -10.32 -3.71 -1.39
CA ILE A 431 -10.65 -5.14 -1.39
C ILE A 431 -9.38 -5.98 -1.53
N GLY A 432 -8.47 -5.63 -2.45
CA GLY A 432 -7.16 -6.28 -2.59
C GLY A 432 -6.35 -6.25 -1.29
N ARG A 433 -6.31 -5.11 -0.60
CA ARG A 433 -5.61 -4.97 0.69
C ARG A 433 -6.22 -5.83 1.79
N LEU A 434 -7.55 -5.90 1.87
CA LEU A 434 -8.25 -6.75 2.83
C LEU A 434 -7.99 -8.23 2.56
N ILE A 435 -7.96 -8.64 1.29
CA ILE A 435 -7.62 -10.00 0.88
C ILE A 435 -6.19 -10.36 1.31
N ASN A 436 -5.22 -9.47 1.05
CA ASN A 436 -3.81 -9.65 1.45
C ASN A 436 -3.63 -9.63 2.98
N ALA A 437 -4.59 -9.06 3.72
CA ALA A 437 -4.64 -9.12 5.18
C ALA A 437 -5.43 -10.33 5.72
N ASN A 438 -5.82 -11.28 4.86
CA ASN A 438 -6.67 -12.44 5.18
C ASN A 438 -8.06 -12.09 5.75
N GLN A 439 -8.57 -10.88 5.47
CA GLN A 439 -9.91 -10.41 5.86
C GLN A 439 -10.96 -10.74 4.78
N HIS A 440 -10.99 -11.99 4.28
CA HIS A 440 -11.82 -12.38 3.14
C HIS A 440 -13.32 -12.18 3.37
N LEU A 441 -13.82 -12.40 4.59
CA LEU A 441 -15.24 -12.22 4.91
C LEU A 441 -15.67 -10.75 4.77
N LEU A 442 -14.86 -9.83 5.30
CA LEU A 442 -15.15 -8.40 5.21
C LEU A 442 -15.03 -7.93 3.76
N ALA A 443 -13.98 -8.35 3.05
CA ALA A 443 -13.79 -8.08 1.63
C ALA A 443 -14.99 -8.53 0.79
N LEU A 444 -15.50 -9.74 1.02
CA LEU A 444 -16.68 -10.27 0.32
C LEU A 444 -17.92 -9.41 0.59
N ARG A 445 -18.19 -9.07 1.85
CA ARG A 445 -19.35 -8.24 2.24
C ARG A 445 -19.28 -6.85 1.64
N ILE A 446 -18.09 -6.23 1.60
CA ILE A 446 -17.90 -4.92 0.96
C ILE A 446 -18.12 -5.02 -0.55
N SER A 447 -17.59 -6.07 -1.20
CA SER A 447 -17.82 -6.30 -2.64
C SER A 447 -19.30 -6.44 -2.97
N GLU A 448 -20.04 -7.26 -2.21
CA GLU A 448 -21.49 -7.43 -2.37
C GLU A 448 -22.24 -6.11 -2.13
N TYR A 449 -21.87 -5.37 -1.07
CA TYR A 449 -22.49 -4.09 -0.72
C TYR A 449 -22.31 -3.02 -1.81
N LEU A 450 -21.13 -2.99 -2.43
CA LEU A 450 -20.79 -2.05 -3.50
C LEU A 450 -21.13 -2.56 -4.90
N ASN A 451 -21.65 -3.79 -5.03
CA ASN A 451 -21.89 -4.48 -6.31
C ASN A 451 -20.62 -4.65 -7.16
N LEU A 452 -19.49 -4.96 -6.54
CA LEU A 452 -18.23 -5.29 -7.19
C LEU A 452 -18.11 -6.82 -7.38
N ASN A 453 -17.31 -7.26 -8.36
CA ASN A 453 -17.10 -8.68 -8.62
C ASN A 453 -16.36 -9.36 -7.45
N PRO A 454 -16.97 -10.32 -6.73
CA PRO A 454 -16.33 -11.00 -5.60
C PRO A 454 -15.36 -12.13 -6.00
N GLU A 455 -15.21 -12.42 -7.30
CA GLU A 455 -14.37 -13.51 -7.82
C GLU A 455 -12.95 -13.51 -7.25
N VAL A 456 -12.29 -12.34 -7.22
CA VAL A 456 -10.91 -12.21 -6.71
C VAL A 456 -10.82 -12.58 -5.22
N VAL A 457 -11.83 -12.21 -4.43
CA VAL A 457 -11.89 -12.51 -2.99
C VAL A 457 -11.96 -14.02 -2.76
N ILE A 458 -12.86 -14.69 -3.49
CA ILE A 458 -13.12 -16.12 -3.30
C ILE A 458 -11.97 -16.96 -3.86
N MET A 459 -11.39 -16.56 -4.99
CA MET A 459 -10.23 -17.22 -5.57
C MET A 459 -9.04 -17.17 -4.61
N HIS A 460 -8.72 -16.00 -4.07
CA HIS A 460 -7.63 -15.87 -3.11
C HIS A 460 -7.91 -16.63 -1.82
N TRP A 461 -9.13 -16.56 -1.28
CA TRP A 461 -9.53 -17.37 -0.12
C TRP A 461 -9.35 -18.87 -0.36
N ALA A 462 -9.73 -19.36 -1.55
CA ALA A 462 -9.57 -20.76 -1.91
C ALA A 462 -8.10 -21.18 -1.94
N CYS A 463 -7.23 -20.36 -2.54
CA CYS A 463 -5.80 -20.59 -2.58
C CYS A 463 -5.18 -20.63 -1.17
N GLU A 464 -5.49 -19.63 -0.34
CA GLU A 464 -5.03 -19.57 1.06
C GLU A 464 -5.52 -20.76 1.88
N LYS A 465 -6.78 -21.16 1.70
CA LYS A 465 -7.34 -22.33 2.39
C LYS A 465 -6.61 -23.62 1.99
N ILE A 466 -6.23 -23.77 0.73
CA ILE A 466 -5.46 -24.93 0.25
C ILE A 466 -4.07 -24.98 0.90
N THR A 467 -3.37 -23.84 0.93
CA THR A 467 -2.04 -23.69 1.53
C THR A 467 -2.08 -23.95 3.03
N ALA A 468 -3.05 -23.38 3.75
CA ALA A 468 -3.19 -23.53 5.19
C ALA A 468 -3.62 -24.95 5.62
N SER A 469 -4.34 -25.68 4.76
CA SER A 469 -5.02 -26.93 5.16
C SER A 469 -4.19 -28.20 4.98
N ALA A 470 -2.84 -28.16 4.97
CA ALA A 470 -1.94 -29.27 4.61
C ALA A 470 -2.35 -30.67 5.13
N ALA A 471 -2.92 -30.74 6.34
CA ALA A 471 -3.32 -31.99 6.99
C ALA A 471 -4.72 -32.54 6.60
N ILE A 472 -5.55 -31.75 5.91
CA ILE A 472 -6.92 -32.13 5.55
C ILE A 472 -6.90 -33.00 4.27
N PRO A 473 -7.60 -34.15 4.24
CA PRO A 473 -7.74 -34.97 3.04
C PRO A 473 -8.38 -34.21 1.87
N ASP A 474 -7.87 -34.44 0.66
CA ASP A 474 -8.25 -33.70 -0.54
C ASP A 474 -9.76 -33.74 -0.85
N VAL A 475 -10.43 -34.87 -0.61
CA VAL A 475 -11.88 -35.01 -0.86
C VAL A 475 -12.71 -34.07 0.03
N VAL A 476 -12.38 -34.00 1.32
CA VAL A 476 -13.10 -33.14 2.28
C VAL A 476 -12.80 -31.67 1.99
N LEU A 477 -11.55 -31.37 1.62
CA LEU A 477 -11.16 -30.02 1.24
C LEU A 477 -11.89 -29.57 -0.02
N LEU A 478 -12.03 -30.45 -1.02
CA LEU A 478 -12.78 -30.18 -2.25
C LEU A 478 -14.24 -29.84 -1.97
N GLU A 479 -14.96 -30.64 -1.18
CA GLU A 479 -16.36 -30.37 -0.83
C GLU A 479 -16.53 -28.98 -0.22
N GLY A 480 -15.69 -28.64 0.76
CA GLY A 480 -15.72 -27.33 1.40
C GLY A 480 -15.26 -26.16 0.52
N LEU A 481 -14.53 -26.41 -0.57
CA LEU A 481 -14.19 -25.40 -1.58
C LEU A 481 -15.36 -25.21 -2.55
N LEU A 482 -15.93 -26.30 -3.07
CA LEU A 482 -17.05 -26.28 -4.02
C LEU A 482 -18.29 -25.59 -3.46
N ASP A 483 -18.58 -25.79 -2.17
CA ASP A 483 -19.71 -25.12 -1.49
C ASP A 483 -19.61 -23.59 -1.54
N LYS A 484 -18.40 -23.04 -1.60
CA LYS A 484 -18.17 -21.58 -1.67
C LYS A 484 -17.92 -21.09 -3.09
N LEU A 485 -17.19 -21.85 -3.91
CA LEU A 485 -16.90 -21.50 -5.31
C LEU A 485 -18.19 -21.45 -6.16
N ARG A 486 -19.17 -22.30 -5.86
CA ARG A 486 -20.47 -22.30 -6.55
C ARG A 486 -21.30 -21.03 -6.33
N LEU A 487 -20.99 -20.22 -5.31
CA LEU A 487 -21.71 -18.97 -5.04
C LEU A 487 -21.46 -17.93 -6.14
N CYS A 488 -20.38 -18.05 -6.89
CA CYS A 488 -20.05 -17.12 -7.96
C CYS A 488 -20.11 -17.78 -9.33
N LYS A 489 -21.00 -17.25 -10.17
CA LYS A 489 -21.18 -17.69 -11.55
C LYS A 489 -19.98 -17.22 -12.36
N GLY A 490 -19.21 -18.17 -12.90
CA GLY A 490 -18.09 -17.88 -13.81
C GLY A 490 -16.70 -17.89 -13.19
N ILE A 491 -16.53 -18.34 -11.92
CA ILE A 491 -15.20 -18.55 -11.35
C ILE A 491 -14.41 -19.56 -12.19
N SER A 492 -13.15 -19.24 -12.48
CA SER A 492 -12.22 -20.18 -13.07
C SER A 492 -11.66 -21.14 -12.01
N TYR A 493 -12.09 -22.39 -12.06
CA TYR A 493 -11.55 -23.47 -11.23
C TYR A 493 -10.10 -23.80 -11.62
N ALA A 494 -9.72 -23.52 -12.86
CA ALA A 494 -8.37 -23.76 -13.37
C ALA A 494 -7.30 -23.03 -12.54
N ALA A 495 -7.50 -21.76 -12.17
CA ALA A 495 -6.52 -21.00 -11.39
C ALA A 495 -6.32 -21.60 -9.98
N VAL A 496 -7.41 -21.99 -9.32
CA VAL A 496 -7.37 -22.62 -7.99
C VAL A 496 -6.69 -24.00 -8.05
N ALA A 497 -6.95 -24.76 -9.11
CA ALA A 497 -6.34 -26.06 -9.34
C ALA A 497 -4.83 -25.95 -9.64
N ALA A 498 -4.39 -24.95 -10.40
CA ALA A 498 -2.96 -24.66 -10.60
C ALA A 498 -2.26 -24.38 -9.26
N HIS A 499 -2.89 -23.59 -8.39
CA HIS A 499 -2.36 -23.32 -7.04
C HIS A 499 -2.31 -24.60 -6.18
N ALA A 500 -3.31 -25.47 -6.29
CA ALA A 500 -3.31 -26.75 -5.59
C ALA A 500 -2.16 -27.66 -6.02
N ASP A 501 -1.84 -27.71 -7.32
CA ASP A 501 -0.70 -28.47 -7.84
C ASP A 501 0.63 -27.89 -7.36
N ASN A 502 0.80 -26.57 -7.45
CA ASN A 502 1.97 -25.85 -6.93
C ASN A 502 2.18 -26.07 -5.41
N SER A 503 1.08 -26.28 -4.68
CA SER A 503 1.10 -26.63 -3.24
C SER A 503 1.36 -28.13 -2.97
N GLY A 504 1.68 -28.92 -4.00
CA GLY A 504 1.96 -30.36 -3.91
C GLY A 504 0.72 -31.26 -3.87
N ARG A 505 -0.49 -30.72 -4.08
CA ARG A 505 -1.76 -31.47 -4.03
C ARG A 505 -2.31 -31.81 -5.41
N ARG A 506 -1.55 -32.60 -6.16
CA ARG A 506 -1.94 -33.06 -7.50
C ARG A 506 -3.33 -33.69 -7.59
N LYS A 507 -3.70 -34.50 -6.61
CA LYS A 507 -5.02 -35.17 -6.58
C LYS A 507 -6.15 -34.16 -6.45
N LEU A 508 -6.04 -33.21 -5.53
CA LEU A 508 -7.00 -32.11 -5.40
C LEU A 508 -7.08 -31.27 -6.68
N ALA A 509 -5.93 -30.94 -7.29
CA ALA A 509 -5.87 -30.21 -8.54
C ALA A 509 -6.69 -30.91 -9.63
N ALA A 510 -6.42 -32.21 -9.87
CA ALA A 510 -7.15 -33.01 -10.85
C ALA A 510 -8.68 -33.01 -10.61
N MET A 511 -9.12 -33.14 -9.35
CA MET A 511 -10.54 -33.11 -9.01
C MET A 511 -11.18 -31.73 -9.23
N LEU A 512 -10.46 -30.63 -8.94
CA LEU A 512 -10.94 -29.27 -9.19
C LEU A 512 -11.07 -28.99 -10.70
N VAL A 513 -10.15 -29.51 -11.52
CA VAL A 513 -10.19 -29.36 -12.98
C VAL A 513 -11.44 -30.01 -13.59
N ASP A 514 -11.98 -31.07 -12.98
CA ASP A 514 -13.23 -31.70 -13.43
C ASP A 514 -14.45 -30.78 -13.34
N HIS A 515 -14.39 -29.73 -12.52
CA HIS A 515 -15.45 -28.74 -12.38
C HIS A 515 -15.28 -27.51 -13.29
N GLU A 516 -14.16 -27.38 -14.00
CA GLU A 516 -13.95 -26.31 -14.99
C GLU A 516 -14.80 -26.57 -16.23
N SER A 517 -15.65 -25.59 -16.60
CA SER A 517 -16.56 -25.71 -17.73
C SER A 517 -15.90 -25.32 -19.06
N GLN A 518 -14.81 -24.55 -19.01
CA GLN A 518 -14.10 -24.08 -20.19
C GLN A 518 -12.96 -25.04 -20.59
N SER A 519 -13.18 -25.86 -21.62
CA SER A 519 -12.18 -26.83 -22.11
C SER A 519 -10.83 -26.19 -22.47
N SER A 520 -10.83 -24.95 -22.99
CA SER A 520 -9.63 -24.19 -23.33
C SER A 520 -8.75 -23.82 -22.13
N LYS A 521 -9.31 -23.77 -20.91
CA LYS A 521 -8.55 -23.59 -19.66
C LYS A 521 -8.27 -24.93 -18.97
N GLN A 522 -9.22 -25.85 -19.09
CA GLN A 522 -9.14 -27.18 -18.50
C GLN A 522 -7.98 -28.00 -19.06
N ILE A 523 -7.82 -28.04 -20.39
CA ILE A 523 -6.87 -28.92 -21.08
C ILE A 523 -5.40 -28.50 -20.85
N PRO A 524 -5.01 -27.23 -21.02
CA PRO A 524 -3.64 -26.80 -20.69
C PRO A 524 -3.25 -27.09 -19.25
N LEU A 525 -4.21 -26.98 -18.32
CA LEU A 525 -3.97 -27.29 -16.91
C LEU A 525 -3.80 -28.79 -16.66
N LEU A 526 -4.63 -29.65 -17.27
CA LEU A 526 -4.45 -31.11 -17.20
C LEU A 526 -3.07 -31.54 -17.71
N LEU A 527 -2.57 -30.89 -18.77
CA LEU A 527 -1.22 -31.12 -19.27
C LEU A 527 -0.15 -30.69 -18.26
N SER A 528 -0.32 -29.53 -17.61
CA SER A 528 0.64 -29.05 -16.60
C SER A 528 0.73 -29.93 -15.35
N ILE A 529 -0.36 -30.58 -14.94
CA ILE A 529 -0.39 -31.52 -13.79
C ILE A 529 -0.02 -32.97 -14.18
N ASP A 530 0.44 -33.17 -15.42
CA ASP A 530 0.85 -34.46 -16.01
C ASP A 530 -0.26 -35.53 -16.15
N GLU A 531 -1.52 -35.10 -16.26
CA GLU A 531 -2.69 -35.97 -16.47
C GLU A 531 -3.02 -36.11 -17.96
N GLN A 532 -2.03 -36.56 -18.74
CA GLN A 532 -2.06 -36.58 -20.22
C GLN A 532 -3.22 -37.39 -20.81
N ASP A 533 -3.52 -38.55 -20.22
CA ASP A 533 -4.62 -39.40 -20.68
C ASP A 533 -5.99 -38.75 -20.49
N LYS A 534 -6.18 -38.04 -19.37
CA LYS A 534 -7.41 -37.27 -19.12
C LYS A 534 -7.46 -36.05 -20.03
N ALA A 535 -6.34 -35.37 -20.25
CA ALA A 535 -6.25 -34.23 -21.16
C ALA A 535 -6.67 -34.63 -22.59
N LEU A 536 -6.17 -35.75 -23.10
CA LEU A 536 -6.49 -36.25 -24.44
C LEU A 536 -7.95 -36.69 -24.56
N GLN A 537 -8.50 -37.34 -23.52
CA GLN A 537 -9.91 -37.70 -23.53
C GLN A 537 -10.81 -36.45 -23.54
N LYS A 538 -10.54 -35.47 -22.66
CA LYS A 538 -11.35 -34.25 -22.59
C LYS A 538 -11.19 -33.34 -23.81
N SER A 539 -10.01 -33.32 -24.46
CA SER A 539 -9.85 -32.60 -25.73
C SER A 539 -10.70 -33.21 -26.84
N ILE A 540 -10.78 -34.55 -26.90
CA ILE A 540 -11.66 -35.25 -27.84
C ILE A 540 -13.12 -34.91 -27.54
N ASP A 541 -13.53 -34.98 -26.28
CA ASP A 541 -14.90 -34.70 -25.86
C ASP A 541 -15.30 -33.23 -26.10
N SER A 542 -14.33 -32.30 -26.10
CA SER A 542 -14.56 -30.88 -26.40
C SER A 542 -14.92 -30.61 -27.86
N GLY A 543 -14.53 -31.50 -28.78
CA GLY A 543 -14.71 -31.33 -30.23
C GLY A 543 -13.83 -30.25 -30.87
N ASP A 544 -12.96 -29.59 -30.11
CA ASP A 544 -12.03 -28.58 -30.61
C ASP A 544 -10.73 -29.25 -31.10
N THR A 545 -10.52 -29.22 -32.42
CA THR A 545 -9.34 -29.83 -33.06
C THR A 545 -8.04 -29.20 -32.60
N ASP A 546 -8.02 -27.90 -32.31
CA ASP A 546 -6.81 -27.19 -31.92
C ASP A 546 -6.35 -27.64 -30.53
N LEU A 547 -7.28 -27.90 -29.62
CA LEU A 547 -6.99 -28.45 -28.30
C LEU A 547 -6.52 -29.92 -28.37
N VAL A 548 -7.06 -30.72 -29.30
CA VAL A 548 -6.55 -32.08 -29.53
C VAL A 548 -5.11 -32.04 -30.07
N TYR A 549 -4.82 -31.15 -31.02
CA TYR A 549 -3.46 -30.95 -31.52
C TYR A 549 -2.50 -30.48 -30.43
N LEU A 550 -2.92 -29.54 -29.58
CA LEU A 550 -2.14 -29.07 -28.44
C LEU A 550 -1.69 -30.25 -27.56
N VAL A 551 -2.61 -31.14 -27.20
CA VAL A 551 -2.32 -32.32 -26.38
C VAL A 551 -1.38 -33.28 -27.10
N LEU A 552 -1.64 -33.58 -28.38
CA LEU A 552 -0.81 -34.47 -29.18
C LEU A 552 0.63 -33.97 -29.31
N PHE A 553 0.82 -32.66 -29.58
CA PHE A 553 2.15 -32.05 -29.65
C PHE A 553 2.87 -32.10 -28.31
N HIS A 554 2.17 -31.82 -27.22
CA HIS A 554 2.76 -31.85 -25.89
C HIS A 554 3.27 -33.25 -25.54
N ILE A 555 2.46 -34.28 -25.77
CA ILE A 555 2.86 -35.68 -25.53
C ILE A 555 4.04 -36.06 -26.46
N TRP A 556 4.00 -35.68 -27.74
CA TRP A 556 5.07 -35.96 -28.70
C TRP A 556 6.40 -35.29 -28.32
N GLN A 557 6.36 -34.02 -27.90
CA GLN A 557 7.55 -33.29 -27.44
C GLN A 557 8.15 -33.94 -26.19
N LYS A 558 7.32 -34.29 -25.20
CA LYS A 558 7.80 -34.92 -23.96
C LYS A 558 8.50 -36.25 -24.24
N ILE A 559 7.93 -37.10 -25.09
CA ILE A 559 8.50 -38.40 -25.46
C ILE A 559 9.81 -38.24 -26.25
N SER A 560 9.86 -37.25 -27.15
CA SER A 560 11.07 -36.92 -27.91
C SER A 560 12.23 -36.47 -27.01
N VAL A 561 11.92 -35.75 -25.93
CA VAL A 561 12.89 -35.24 -24.95
C VAL A 561 13.32 -36.33 -23.96
N GLU A 562 12.39 -37.14 -23.47
CA GLU A 562 12.65 -38.19 -22.46
C GLU A 562 13.32 -39.45 -23.04
N LYS A 563 13.48 -39.54 -24.36
CA LYS A 563 13.99 -40.73 -25.07
C LYS A 563 13.25 -42.03 -24.69
N SER A 564 11.98 -41.91 -24.29
CA SER A 564 11.09 -43.05 -24.06
C SER A 564 10.67 -43.67 -25.41
N ALA A 565 10.32 -44.96 -25.41
CA ALA A 565 10.03 -45.67 -26.64
C ALA A 565 8.77 -45.08 -27.34
N PRO A 566 8.79 -44.82 -28.65
CA PRO A 566 7.62 -44.31 -29.40
C PRO A 566 6.38 -45.23 -29.32
N LEU A 567 6.55 -46.47 -28.89
CA LEU A 567 5.49 -47.47 -28.74
C LEU A 567 4.40 -47.03 -27.75
N ASP A 568 4.75 -46.31 -26.68
CA ASP A 568 3.77 -45.84 -25.69
C ASP A 568 2.87 -44.75 -26.30
N PHE A 569 3.42 -43.85 -27.11
CA PHE A 569 2.65 -42.83 -27.84
C PHE A 569 1.63 -43.45 -28.80
N PHE A 570 2.08 -44.37 -29.65
CA PHE A 570 1.21 -45.03 -30.61
C PHE A 570 0.17 -45.92 -29.93
N GLY A 571 0.47 -46.49 -28.75
CA GLY A 571 -0.52 -47.19 -27.92
C GLY A 571 -1.64 -46.28 -27.44
N VAL A 572 -1.27 -45.12 -26.88
CA VAL A 572 -2.19 -44.10 -26.36
C VAL A 572 -3.08 -43.50 -27.46
N ILE A 573 -2.54 -43.31 -28.66
CA ILE A 573 -3.26 -42.77 -29.82
C ILE A 573 -4.12 -43.84 -30.51
N ASN A 574 -3.62 -45.07 -30.68
CA ASN A 574 -4.40 -46.14 -31.32
C ASN A 574 -5.65 -46.50 -30.51
N ALA A 575 -5.65 -46.30 -29.19
CA ALA A 575 -6.82 -46.45 -28.35
C ALA A 575 -7.92 -45.39 -28.63
N ARG A 576 -7.59 -44.29 -29.32
CA ARG A 576 -8.46 -43.12 -29.52
C ARG A 576 -8.52 -42.73 -31.02
N PRO A 577 -9.49 -43.27 -31.80
CA PRO A 577 -9.53 -43.13 -33.26
C PRO A 577 -9.49 -41.69 -33.76
N LEU A 578 -10.21 -40.76 -33.11
CA LEU A 578 -10.24 -39.35 -33.52
C LEU A 578 -8.86 -38.68 -33.41
N ALA A 579 -8.16 -38.92 -32.29
CA ALA A 579 -6.81 -38.38 -32.08
C ALA A 579 -5.80 -38.99 -33.07
N ARG A 580 -5.96 -40.28 -33.41
CA ARG A 580 -5.16 -40.95 -34.43
C ARG A 580 -5.38 -40.35 -35.81
N ASP A 581 -6.63 -40.18 -36.20
CA ASP A 581 -6.98 -39.70 -37.54
C ASP A 581 -6.56 -38.23 -37.71
N LEU A 582 -6.66 -37.41 -36.66
CA LEU A 582 -6.11 -36.05 -36.62
C LEU A 582 -4.58 -36.04 -36.69
N PHE A 583 -3.90 -36.93 -35.94
CA PHE A 583 -2.45 -37.05 -36.02
C PHE A 583 -1.98 -37.45 -37.43
N ILE A 584 -2.67 -38.39 -38.09
CA ILE A 584 -2.39 -38.82 -39.48
C ILE A 584 -2.67 -37.71 -40.49
N ALA A 585 -3.69 -36.87 -40.28
CA ALA A 585 -4.00 -35.76 -41.17
C ALA A 585 -2.97 -34.61 -41.08
N TYR A 586 -2.25 -34.52 -39.97
CA TYR A 586 -1.22 -33.51 -39.74
C TYR A 586 0.21 -33.98 -40.05
N ALA A 587 0.53 -35.25 -39.77
CA ALA A 587 1.82 -35.88 -40.02
C ALA A 587 2.04 -36.16 -41.52
#